data_AF-A0A2D6XD52-F1
#
_entry.id   AF-A0A2D6XD52-F1
#
_cell.length_a   1.000
_cell.length_b   1.000
_cell.length_c   1.000
_cell.angle_alpha   90.00
_cell.angle_beta   90.00
_cell.angle_gamma   90.00
#
_symmetry.space_group_name_H-M   'P 1'
#
loop_
_entity.id
_entity.type
_entity.pdbx_description
1 polymer ?
#
loop_
_entity_poly.entity_id
_entity_poly.type
_entity_poly.pdbx_seq_one_letter_code
_entity_poly.pdbx_strand_id
1 'polypeptide(L)'
;MDLDKLFNYKEGQDCYILACGPSLNKHDNKETRELLQNNLVFSIKQAYDKFKEETDFHFWNCSNLPIDYVNIPYRYIDHRPEVVVASSNYPRGQRWSLAQKHDIFFQVPLVEEIGGKDNTLAIKRNYDDFLITESKDKRMTGPGIMLETVLYMAVHVGVKSITTIGWDLDEHGSHFYKEEEKAFMDNKGCEIPWDIVANSEAQPSIKNWLQSKGIELNVKS
;
A
#
# COMPACT_ATOMS: atom_id res chain seq x y z
N MET A 1 8.96 7.52 -13.08
CA MET A 1 9.97 7.90 -12.07
C MET A 1 10.90 6.70 -11.85
N ASP A 2 12.15 6.91 -11.42
CA ASP A 2 13.10 5.82 -11.13
C ASP A 2 13.22 5.66 -9.60
N LEU A 3 13.37 4.43 -9.10
CA LEU A 3 13.54 4.14 -7.67
C LEU A 3 14.76 4.88 -7.11
N ASP A 4 15.85 4.98 -7.86
CA ASP A 4 17.06 5.66 -7.37
C ASP A 4 16.83 7.16 -7.18
N LYS A 5 15.93 7.78 -7.96
CA LYS A 5 15.55 9.20 -7.80
C LYS A 5 14.63 9.42 -6.61
N LEU A 6 13.98 8.37 -6.12
CA LEU A 6 13.10 8.43 -4.97
C LEU A 6 13.82 8.22 -3.65
N PHE A 7 15.07 7.75 -3.66
CA PHE A 7 15.83 7.54 -2.44
C PHE A 7 16.01 8.87 -1.68
N ASN A 8 15.51 8.94 -0.45
CA ASN A 8 15.46 10.15 0.38
C ASN A 8 14.76 11.37 -0.25
N TYR A 9 13.90 11.15 -1.26
CA TYR A 9 13.25 12.25 -1.98
C TYR A 9 12.33 13.13 -1.10
N LYS A 10 11.79 12.59 -0.01
CA LYS A 10 10.95 13.30 0.97
C LYS A 10 11.57 13.23 2.37
N GLU A 11 12.90 13.30 2.44
CA GLU A 11 13.65 13.19 3.69
C GLU A 11 13.15 14.19 4.76
N GLY A 12 12.86 13.69 5.96
CA GLY A 12 12.41 14.52 7.08
C GLY A 12 10.96 14.99 7.01
N GLN A 13 10.17 14.57 6.01
CA GLN A 13 8.74 14.88 5.94
C GLN A 13 7.90 13.90 6.75
N ASP A 14 6.74 14.38 7.22
CA ASP A 14 5.69 13.54 7.79
C ASP A 14 4.85 12.93 6.65
N CYS A 15 4.52 11.65 6.76
CA CYS A 15 3.76 10.92 5.75
C CYS A 15 2.44 10.40 6.31
N TYR A 16 1.35 10.65 5.59
CA TYR A 16 0.04 10.07 5.86
C TYR A 16 -0.23 8.94 4.90
N ILE A 17 -0.51 7.75 5.43
CA ILE A 17 -0.93 6.59 4.64
C ILE A 17 -2.43 6.39 4.81
N LEU A 18 -3.18 6.55 3.73
CA LEU A 18 -4.63 6.36 3.68
C LEU A 18 -4.93 4.96 3.14
N ALA A 19 -5.43 4.09 4.01
CA ALA A 19 -5.82 2.71 3.70
C ALA A 19 -7.35 2.55 3.63
N CYS A 20 -7.83 1.42 3.12
CA CYS A 20 -9.24 1.23 2.79
C CYS A 20 -10.14 0.80 3.96
N GLY A 21 -9.68 0.83 5.20
CA GLY A 21 -10.47 0.46 6.37
C GLY A 21 -11.58 1.46 6.73
N PRO A 22 -12.63 1.03 7.46
CA PRO A 22 -13.78 1.85 7.84
C PRO A 22 -13.45 3.17 8.54
N SER A 23 -12.37 3.25 9.33
CA SER A 23 -12.01 4.48 10.06
C SER A 23 -11.73 5.65 9.13
N LEU A 24 -11.32 5.40 7.88
CA LEU A 24 -11.14 6.45 6.88
C LEU A 24 -12.42 7.29 6.67
N ASN A 25 -13.61 6.72 6.88
CA ASN A 25 -14.86 7.48 6.78
C ASN A 25 -15.02 8.53 7.88
N LYS A 26 -14.49 8.29 9.08
CA LYS A 26 -14.52 9.27 10.18
C LYS A 26 -13.61 10.48 9.91
N HIS A 27 -12.61 10.28 9.04
CA HIS A 27 -11.57 11.26 8.71
C HIS A 27 -11.76 11.93 7.34
N ASP A 28 -12.84 11.65 6.61
CA ASP A 28 -13.16 12.41 5.39
C ASP A 28 -13.91 13.68 5.74
N ASN A 29 -13.14 14.68 6.16
CA ASN A 29 -13.63 15.99 6.54
C ASN A 29 -12.63 17.07 6.13
N LYS A 30 -13.08 18.33 6.14
CA LYS A 30 -12.30 19.49 5.71
C LYS A 30 -10.98 19.62 6.48
N GLU A 31 -10.99 19.43 7.79
CA GLU A 31 -9.80 19.53 8.65
C GLU A 31 -8.72 18.51 8.25
N THR A 32 -9.13 17.27 8.00
CA THR A 32 -8.20 16.23 7.55
C THR A 32 -7.62 16.55 6.19
N ARG A 33 -8.43 17.05 5.25
CA ARG A 33 -7.94 17.44 3.92
C ARG A 33 -6.94 18.60 3.98
N GLU A 34 -7.21 19.62 4.79
CA GLU A 34 -6.28 20.74 5.02
C GLU A 34 -4.97 20.27 5.67
N LEU A 35 -5.03 19.31 6.60
CA LEU A 35 -3.86 18.67 7.17
C LEU A 35 -3.05 17.92 6.10
N LEU A 36 -3.72 17.13 5.27
CA LEU A 36 -3.08 16.31 4.22
C LEU A 36 -2.37 17.17 3.17
N GLN A 37 -2.93 18.32 2.77
CA GLN A 37 -2.32 19.22 1.78
C GLN A 37 -0.91 19.73 2.13
N ASN A 38 -0.54 19.71 3.42
CA ASN A 38 0.76 20.19 3.90
C ASN A 38 1.75 19.05 4.18
N ASN A 39 1.39 17.80 3.87
CA ASN A 39 2.18 16.61 4.20
C ASN A 39 2.26 15.66 3.00
N LEU A 40 3.16 14.68 3.07
CA LEU A 40 3.24 13.64 2.05
C LEU A 40 2.07 12.67 2.20
N VAL A 41 1.34 12.38 1.13
CA VAL A 41 0.16 11.50 1.18
C VAL A 41 0.31 10.28 0.28
N PHE A 42 0.21 9.11 0.91
CA PHE A 42 0.20 7.81 0.28
C PHE A 42 -1.22 7.24 0.35
N SER A 43 -1.89 7.11 -0.78
CA SER A 43 -3.21 6.48 -0.85
C SER A 43 -3.11 5.05 -1.35
N ILE A 44 -3.79 4.13 -0.68
CA ILE A 44 -3.87 2.72 -1.04
C ILE A 44 -5.21 2.45 -1.72
N LYS A 45 -5.16 1.94 -2.95
CA LYS A 45 -6.31 1.51 -3.75
C LYS A 45 -7.43 2.57 -3.73
N GLN A 46 -8.66 2.19 -3.38
CA GLN A 46 -9.83 3.05 -3.40
C GLN A 46 -9.74 4.26 -2.45
N ALA A 47 -8.82 4.28 -1.47
CA ALA A 47 -8.58 5.50 -0.69
C ALA A 47 -8.15 6.66 -1.60
N TYR A 48 -7.48 6.36 -2.73
CA TYR A 48 -7.15 7.35 -3.75
C TYR A 48 -8.40 8.03 -4.29
N ASP A 49 -9.46 7.28 -4.59
CA ASP A 49 -10.66 7.85 -5.21
C ASP A 49 -11.35 8.89 -4.33
N LYS A 50 -11.14 8.76 -3.02
CA LYS A 50 -11.68 9.63 -1.99
C LYS A 50 -10.81 10.87 -1.74
N PHE A 51 -9.49 10.72 -1.82
CA PHE A 51 -8.50 11.77 -1.53
C PHE A 51 -7.61 12.08 -2.75
N LYS A 52 -8.23 12.14 -3.95
CA LYS A 52 -7.48 12.26 -5.22
C LYS A 52 -6.53 13.45 -5.19
N GLU A 53 -7.06 14.63 -4.89
CA GLU A 53 -6.34 15.91 -4.92
C GLU A 53 -5.24 16.01 -3.87
N GLU A 54 -5.37 15.29 -2.76
CA GLU A 54 -4.37 15.26 -1.71
C GLU A 54 -3.30 14.19 -1.95
N THR A 55 -3.49 13.25 -2.89
CA THR A 55 -2.61 12.08 -3.04
C THR A 55 -1.35 12.39 -3.86
N ASP A 56 -0.18 12.27 -3.24
CA ASP A 56 1.11 12.29 -3.93
C ASP A 56 1.50 10.93 -4.51
N PHE A 57 1.28 9.85 -3.76
CA PHE A 57 1.61 8.49 -4.17
C PHE A 57 0.36 7.61 -4.11
N HIS A 58 0.02 6.94 -5.21
CA HIS A 58 -1.04 5.95 -5.21
C HIS A 58 -0.47 4.53 -5.37
N PHE A 59 -0.76 3.68 -4.39
CA PHE A 59 -0.38 2.27 -4.34
C PHE A 59 -1.57 1.37 -4.60
N TRP A 60 -1.41 0.39 -5.48
CA TRP A 60 -2.44 -0.64 -5.69
C TRP A 60 -1.80 -1.96 -6.10
N ASN A 61 -2.49 -3.06 -5.80
CA ASN A 61 -2.08 -4.41 -6.16
C ASN A 61 -3.13 -5.07 -7.05
N CYS A 62 -2.87 -6.28 -7.56
CA CYS A 62 -3.74 -6.95 -8.52
C CYS A 62 -5.10 -7.43 -7.99
N SER A 63 -5.42 -7.25 -6.71
CA SER A 63 -6.63 -7.78 -6.11
C SER A 63 -7.62 -6.69 -5.71
N ASN A 64 -8.92 -7.00 -5.79
CA ASN A 64 -10.02 -6.10 -5.42
C ASN A 64 -9.94 -4.74 -6.15
N LEU A 65 -9.71 -4.76 -7.47
CA LEU A 65 -9.59 -3.52 -8.25
C LEU A 65 -10.89 -3.20 -9.00
N PRO A 66 -11.24 -1.90 -9.12
CA PRO A 66 -12.27 -1.47 -10.04
C PRO A 66 -11.69 -1.51 -11.47
N ILE A 67 -11.99 -2.54 -12.28
CA ILE A 67 -11.55 -2.58 -13.67
C ILE A 67 -12.64 -2.09 -14.61
N ASP A 68 -12.23 -1.45 -15.70
CA ASP A 68 -13.15 -1.11 -16.79
C ASP A 68 -13.20 -2.16 -17.90
N TYR A 69 -13.98 -1.87 -18.95
CA TYR A 69 -14.22 -2.76 -20.10
C TYR A 69 -12.96 -3.07 -20.94
N VAL A 70 -11.84 -2.38 -20.73
CA VAL A 70 -10.55 -2.68 -21.37
C VAL A 70 -9.49 -3.10 -20.35
N ASN A 71 -9.90 -3.58 -19.16
CA ASN A 71 -9.02 -4.09 -18.11
C ASN A 71 -7.97 -3.06 -17.64
N ILE A 72 -8.39 -1.81 -17.46
CA ILE A 72 -7.60 -0.73 -16.85
C ILE A 72 -8.20 -0.40 -15.48
N PRO A 73 -7.47 -0.63 -14.36
CA PRO A 73 -7.96 -0.28 -13.04
C PRO A 73 -8.03 1.22 -12.73
N TYR A 74 -7.01 1.99 -13.12
CA TYR A 74 -6.95 3.42 -12.83
C TYR A 74 -6.46 4.22 -14.04
N ARG A 75 -7.35 5.07 -14.58
CA ARG A 75 -7.06 5.87 -15.79
C ARG A 75 -6.33 7.18 -15.53
N TYR A 76 -6.48 7.75 -14.33
CA TYR A 76 -5.89 9.05 -13.96
C TYR A 76 -6.18 10.18 -14.97
N ILE A 77 -7.45 10.32 -15.39
CA ILE A 77 -7.86 11.33 -16.39
C ILE A 77 -7.88 12.72 -15.76
N ASP A 78 -8.60 12.88 -14.65
CA ASP A 78 -8.85 14.18 -14.04
C ASP A 78 -7.71 14.60 -13.10
N HIS A 79 -7.13 13.61 -12.42
CA HIS A 79 -6.00 13.78 -11.51
C HIS A 79 -5.06 12.59 -11.64
N ARG A 80 -3.76 12.85 -11.60
CA ARG A 80 -2.70 11.84 -11.53
C ARG A 80 -1.76 12.20 -10.37
N PRO A 81 -1.56 11.29 -9.40
CA PRO A 81 -0.53 11.44 -8.37
C PRO A 81 0.86 11.67 -8.96
N GLU A 82 1.78 12.20 -8.17
CA GLU A 82 3.19 12.32 -8.52
C GLU A 82 3.75 10.94 -8.92
N VAL A 83 3.48 9.93 -8.09
CA VAL A 83 3.94 8.56 -8.29
C VAL A 83 2.80 7.55 -8.21
N VAL A 84 2.75 6.67 -9.20
CA VAL A 84 1.83 5.54 -9.23
C VAL A 84 2.64 4.25 -9.08
N VAL A 85 2.36 3.50 -8.01
CA VAL A 85 3.04 2.24 -7.66
C VAL A 85 2.05 1.09 -7.81
N ALA A 86 2.34 0.20 -8.75
CA ALA A 86 1.57 -1.02 -8.97
C ALA A 86 2.32 -2.24 -8.43
N SER A 87 1.60 -3.25 -7.96
CA SER A 87 2.19 -4.53 -7.56
C SER A 87 1.34 -5.73 -7.96
N SER A 88 1.98 -6.85 -8.27
CA SER A 88 1.27 -8.07 -8.64
C SER A 88 2.12 -9.32 -8.47
N ASN A 89 1.46 -10.46 -8.26
CA ASN A 89 2.05 -11.78 -8.42
C ASN A 89 2.21 -12.21 -9.87
N TYR A 90 1.53 -11.54 -10.80
CA TYR A 90 1.75 -11.72 -12.23
C TYR A 90 2.95 -10.88 -12.69
N PRO A 91 3.73 -11.33 -13.69
CA PRO A 91 4.72 -10.49 -14.34
C PRO A 91 4.11 -9.20 -14.92
N ARG A 92 4.95 -8.17 -15.04
CA ARG A 92 4.56 -6.87 -15.61
C ARG A 92 3.88 -7.04 -16.97
N GLY A 93 2.73 -6.39 -17.14
CA GLY A 93 1.97 -6.41 -18.39
C GLY A 93 1.12 -7.66 -18.64
N GLN A 94 1.08 -8.62 -17.69
CA GLN A 94 0.23 -9.81 -17.84
C GLN A 94 -1.13 -9.68 -17.16
N ARG A 95 -1.24 -8.86 -16.09
CA ARG A 95 -2.49 -8.76 -15.32
C ARG A 95 -3.49 -7.75 -15.87
N TRP A 96 -3.00 -6.59 -16.26
CA TRP A 96 -3.81 -5.46 -16.72
C TRP A 96 -3.46 -5.13 -18.17
N SER A 97 -4.30 -4.32 -18.80
CA SER A 97 -4.00 -3.79 -20.13
C SER A 97 -2.63 -3.12 -20.19
N LEU A 98 -1.94 -3.27 -21.32
CA LEU A 98 -0.69 -2.56 -21.60
C LEU A 98 -0.86 -1.04 -21.60
N ALA A 99 -2.10 -0.55 -21.71
CA ALA A 99 -2.43 0.87 -21.58
C ALA A 99 -2.49 1.37 -20.12
N GLN A 100 -2.47 0.48 -19.12
CA GLN A 100 -2.42 0.87 -17.72
C GLN A 100 -1.11 1.60 -17.42
N LYS A 101 -1.22 2.84 -16.93
CA LYS A 101 -0.06 3.66 -16.59
C LYS A 101 0.30 3.47 -15.11
N HIS A 102 1.58 3.23 -14.84
CA HIS A 102 2.18 3.25 -13.52
C HIS A 102 3.67 3.62 -13.67
N ASP A 103 4.26 4.23 -12.65
CA ASP A 103 5.68 4.61 -12.66
C ASP A 103 6.56 3.45 -12.21
N ILE A 104 6.12 2.77 -11.15
CA ILE A 104 6.87 1.71 -10.48
C ILE A 104 6.01 0.46 -10.49
N PHE A 105 6.65 -0.68 -10.73
CA PHE A 105 6.02 -1.98 -10.66
C PHE A 105 6.85 -2.89 -9.77
N PHE A 106 6.18 -3.52 -8.82
CA PHE A 106 6.77 -4.54 -7.96
C PHE A 106 6.14 -5.90 -8.24
N GLN A 107 6.98 -6.90 -8.49
CA GLN A 107 6.51 -8.28 -8.52
C GLN A 107 6.57 -8.86 -7.10
N VAL A 108 5.44 -9.36 -6.62
CA VAL A 108 5.29 -9.96 -5.28
C VAL A 108 4.95 -11.45 -5.47
N PRO A 109 5.78 -12.40 -5.04
CA PRO A 109 5.51 -13.82 -5.26
C PRO A 109 4.25 -14.28 -4.51
N LEU A 110 3.69 -15.40 -4.95
CA LEU A 110 2.67 -16.15 -4.21
C LEU A 110 3.27 -16.85 -2.99
N VAL A 111 2.44 -17.13 -1.99
CA VAL A 111 2.85 -17.85 -0.77
C VAL A 111 3.44 -19.22 -1.11
N GLU A 112 2.91 -19.91 -2.12
CA GLU A 112 3.39 -21.20 -2.60
C GLU A 112 4.78 -21.11 -3.24
N GLU A 113 5.07 -20.01 -3.95
CA GLU A 113 6.35 -19.79 -4.63
C GLU A 113 7.50 -19.55 -3.65
N ILE A 114 7.18 -19.05 -2.46
CA ILE A 114 8.16 -18.82 -1.39
C ILE A 114 8.25 -20.00 -0.42
N GLY A 115 7.61 -21.14 -0.72
CA GLY A 115 7.67 -22.35 0.10
C GLY A 115 6.74 -22.34 1.31
N GLY A 116 5.69 -21.53 1.30
CA GLY A 116 4.62 -21.54 2.31
C GLY A 116 4.65 -20.36 3.28
N LYS A 117 3.61 -20.31 4.14
CA LYS A 117 3.33 -19.18 5.04
C LYS A 117 4.51 -18.78 5.93
N ASP A 118 5.32 -19.74 6.38
CA ASP A 118 6.43 -19.50 7.31
C ASP A 118 7.55 -18.66 6.69
N ASN A 119 7.54 -18.46 5.37
CA ASN A 119 8.48 -17.60 4.65
C ASN A 119 7.93 -16.19 4.37
N THR A 120 6.68 -15.88 4.73
CA THR A 120 6.10 -14.54 4.56
C THR A 120 6.72 -13.51 5.50
N LEU A 121 6.64 -12.22 5.15
CA LEU A 121 7.13 -11.13 6.00
C LEU A 121 6.40 -11.02 7.35
N ALA A 122 5.14 -11.42 7.41
CA ALA A 122 4.37 -11.45 8.67
C ALA A 122 5.03 -12.36 9.71
N ILE A 123 5.57 -13.49 9.24
CA ILE A 123 6.14 -14.54 10.09
C ILE A 123 7.66 -14.38 10.23
N LYS A 124 8.42 -14.25 9.13
CA LYS A 124 9.89 -14.16 9.18
C LYS A 124 10.42 -12.86 9.75
N ARG A 125 9.72 -11.74 9.51
CA ARG A 125 10.09 -10.42 10.02
C ARG A 125 11.52 -9.97 9.64
N ASN A 126 12.07 -10.51 8.55
CA ASN A 126 13.36 -10.16 7.98
C ASN A 126 13.23 -8.95 7.04
N TYR A 127 12.67 -7.85 7.57
CA TYR A 127 12.27 -6.71 6.75
C TYR A 127 13.43 -6.06 5.99
N ASP A 128 14.62 -6.01 6.61
CA ASP A 128 15.79 -5.35 6.01
C ASP A 128 16.29 -6.03 4.72
N ASP A 129 16.07 -7.34 4.57
CA ASP A 129 16.42 -8.10 3.36
C ASP A 129 15.68 -7.59 2.11
N PHE A 130 14.59 -6.87 2.31
CA PHE A 130 13.73 -6.36 1.26
C PHE A 130 13.69 -4.84 1.24
N LEU A 131 14.62 -4.11 1.84
CA LEU A 131 14.71 -2.67 1.59
C LEU A 131 14.85 -2.42 0.08
N ILE A 132 14.19 -1.39 -0.45
CA ILE A 132 14.22 -1.09 -1.89
C ILE A 132 15.66 -0.84 -2.38
N THR A 133 16.54 -0.35 -1.51
CA THR A 133 17.98 -0.22 -1.78
C THR A 133 18.67 -1.56 -2.04
N GLU A 134 18.24 -2.62 -1.35
CA GLU A 134 18.83 -3.96 -1.39
C GLU A 134 18.20 -4.83 -2.49
N SER A 135 16.86 -4.87 -2.52
CA SER A 135 16.11 -5.80 -3.37
C SER A 135 15.58 -5.17 -4.67
N LYS A 136 15.70 -3.85 -4.82
CA LYS A 136 15.19 -3.07 -5.96
C LYS A 136 13.71 -3.35 -6.20
N ASP A 137 13.36 -4.01 -7.30
CA ASP A 137 12.00 -4.32 -7.73
C ASP A 137 11.48 -5.68 -7.18
N LYS A 138 12.34 -6.45 -6.51
CA LYS A 138 11.94 -7.70 -5.86
C LYS A 138 11.33 -7.44 -4.51
N ARG A 139 10.11 -7.93 -4.32
CA ARG A 139 9.37 -7.84 -3.06
C ARG A 139 9.10 -9.23 -2.52
N MET A 140 8.91 -9.33 -1.20
CA MET A 140 8.46 -10.55 -0.56
C MET A 140 6.98 -10.46 -0.25
N THR A 141 6.29 -11.61 -0.28
CA THR A 141 4.90 -11.71 0.17
C THR A 141 4.81 -11.31 1.63
N GLY A 142 3.99 -10.30 1.89
CA GLY A 142 3.66 -9.85 3.24
C GLY A 142 2.16 -9.91 3.46
N PRO A 143 1.70 -9.57 4.66
CA PRO A 143 0.28 -9.47 4.93
C PRO A 143 -0.25 -8.17 4.31
N GLY A 144 -0.69 -8.30 3.06
CA GLY A 144 -1.25 -7.23 2.26
C GLY A 144 -0.26 -6.16 1.79
N ILE A 145 -0.78 -5.27 0.94
CA ILE A 145 0.00 -4.27 0.20
C ILE A 145 0.85 -3.33 1.08
N MET A 146 0.42 -3.12 2.34
CA MET A 146 1.10 -2.25 3.30
C MET A 146 2.55 -2.69 3.53
N LEU A 147 2.76 -3.98 3.83
CA LEU A 147 4.10 -4.52 4.08
C LEU A 147 4.77 -5.04 2.81
N GLU A 148 4.00 -5.29 1.75
CA GLU A 148 4.56 -5.67 0.46
C GLU A 148 5.22 -4.48 -0.25
N THR A 149 4.68 -3.26 -0.14
CA THR A 149 5.18 -2.11 -0.93
C THR A 149 5.16 -0.77 -0.21
N VAL A 150 4.10 -0.44 0.52
CA VAL A 150 3.84 0.93 0.98
C VAL A 150 4.85 1.39 2.03
N LEU A 151 5.05 0.60 3.09
CA LEU A 151 5.99 0.94 4.16
C LEU A 151 7.43 0.99 3.65
N TYR A 152 7.78 0.12 2.71
CA TYR A 152 9.11 0.12 2.11
C TYR A 152 9.35 1.32 1.23
N MET A 153 8.32 1.80 0.51
CA MET A 153 8.42 3.05 -0.22
C MET A 153 8.58 4.22 0.76
N ALA A 154 7.84 4.25 1.87
CA ALA A 154 7.96 5.30 2.89
C ALA A 154 9.38 5.35 3.47
N VAL A 155 9.95 4.19 3.83
CA VAL A 155 11.36 4.08 4.26
C VAL A 155 12.30 4.57 3.16
N HIS A 156 12.09 4.14 1.91
CA HIS A 156 12.96 4.49 0.78
C HIS A 156 12.96 5.98 0.46
N VAL A 157 11.82 6.66 0.57
CA VAL A 157 11.74 8.11 0.36
C VAL A 157 12.21 8.94 1.56
N GLY A 158 12.55 8.29 2.69
CA GLY A 158 13.22 8.93 3.83
C GLY A 158 12.32 9.68 4.81
N VAL A 159 11.03 9.36 4.90
CA VAL A 159 10.10 10.05 5.82
C VAL A 159 10.57 9.93 7.28
N LYS A 160 10.31 10.95 8.12
CA LYS A 160 10.60 10.87 9.56
C LYS A 160 9.47 10.26 10.38
N SER A 161 8.24 10.32 9.86
CA SER A 161 7.07 9.76 10.55
C SER A 161 6.03 9.25 9.55
N ILE A 162 5.25 8.28 10.00
CA ILE A 162 4.14 7.67 9.30
C ILE A 162 2.92 7.76 10.20
N THR A 163 1.84 8.37 9.72
CA THR A 163 0.51 8.31 10.32
C THR A 163 -0.42 7.54 9.40
N THR A 164 -0.92 6.38 9.83
CA THR A 164 -1.88 5.60 9.06
C THR A 164 -3.31 5.95 9.44
N ILE A 165 -4.20 6.08 8.46
CA ILE A 165 -5.66 6.25 8.64
C ILE A 165 -6.34 5.16 7.80
N GLY A 166 -7.33 4.46 8.34
CA GLY A 166 -7.99 3.35 7.63
C GLY A 166 -7.15 2.07 7.62
N TRP A 167 -6.11 1.97 8.44
CA TRP A 167 -5.38 0.71 8.65
C TRP A 167 -5.96 -0.01 9.87
N ASP A 168 -7.22 -0.43 9.74
CA ASP A 168 -8.02 -0.95 10.84
C ASP A 168 -7.68 -2.42 11.09
N LEU A 169 -6.70 -2.61 11.96
CA LEU A 169 -6.12 -3.92 12.22
C LEU A 169 -7.03 -4.84 13.03
N ASP A 170 -7.96 -4.27 13.79
CA ASP A 170 -8.92 -5.02 14.63
C ASP A 170 -10.24 -5.30 13.91
N GLU A 171 -10.50 -4.67 12.75
CA GLU A 171 -11.71 -4.85 11.94
C GLU A 171 -11.38 -5.61 10.64
N HIS A 172 -10.82 -6.81 10.80
CA HIS A 172 -10.33 -7.65 9.72
C HIS A 172 -11.30 -7.79 8.54
N GLY A 173 -10.81 -7.51 7.32
CA GLY A 173 -11.59 -7.67 6.08
C GLY A 173 -12.65 -6.59 5.84
N SER A 174 -12.90 -5.71 6.81
CA SER A 174 -13.80 -4.58 6.64
C SER A 174 -13.15 -3.49 5.78
N HIS A 175 -13.94 -2.96 4.85
CA HIS A 175 -13.52 -1.85 3.99
C HIS A 175 -14.55 -0.72 4.11
N PHE A 176 -14.14 0.52 3.85
CA PHE A 176 -15.04 1.67 3.93
C PHE A 176 -16.14 1.69 2.85
N TYR A 177 -15.94 0.94 1.76
CA TYR A 177 -16.85 0.85 0.63
C TYR A 177 -17.87 -0.29 0.82
N LYS A 178 -19.04 -0.15 0.20
CA LYS A 178 -20.20 -1.03 0.40
C LYS A 178 -20.04 -2.36 -0.32
N GLU A 179 -20.78 -3.38 0.13
CA GLU A 179 -20.83 -4.70 -0.51
C GLU A 179 -21.30 -4.63 -1.98
N GLU A 180 -22.19 -3.69 -2.31
CA GLU A 180 -22.62 -3.52 -3.71
C GLU A 180 -21.45 -3.12 -4.61
N GLU A 181 -20.51 -2.33 -4.10
CA GLU A 181 -19.32 -1.89 -4.84
C GLU A 181 -18.32 -3.05 -5.01
N LYS A 182 -18.25 -3.98 -4.04
CA LYS A 182 -17.44 -5.20 -4.13
C LYS A 182 -17.89 -6.14 -5.25
N ALA A 183 -19.16 -6.10 -5.65
CA ALA A 183 -19.68 -6.94 -6.73
C ALA A 183 -19.02 -6.62 -8.09
N PHE A 184 -18.52 -5.40 -8.26
CA PHE A 184 -17.88 -4.93 -9.48
C PHE A 184 -16.35 -4.98 -9.43
N MET A 185 -15.76 -5.50 -8.34
CA MET A 185 -14.32 -5.64 -8.21
C MET A 185 -13.82 -6.92 -8.87
N ASP A 186 -12.73 -6.79 -9.62
CA ASP A 186 -12.07 -7.90 -10.28
C ASP A 186 -10.91 -8.48 -9.45
N ASN A 187 -10.63 -9.76 -9.70
CA ASN A 187 -9.66 -10.58 -8.96
C ASN A 187 -9.82 -10.43 -7.45
N LYS A 188 -10.95 -10.94 -6.95
CA LYS A 188 -11.27 -10.92 -5.53
C LYS A 188 -10.13 -11.54 -4.74
N GLY A 189 -9.66 -10.81 -3.74
CA GLY A 189 -8.63 -11.29 -2.83
C GLY A 189 -9.07 -12.57 -2.14
N CYS A 190 -8.12 -13.48 -1.91
CA CYS A 190 -8.36 -14.63 -1.06
C CYS A 190 -8.23 -14.20 0.39
N GLU A 191 -9.30 -14.33 1.18
CA GLU A 191 -9.21 -14.18 2.62
C GLU A 191 -8.60 -15.44 3.22
N ILE A 192 -7.37 -15.31 3.70
CA ILE A 192 -6.61 -16.40 4.29
C ILE A 192 -6.62 -16.18 5.82
N PRO A 193 -7.35 -16.99 6.60
CA PRO A 193 -7.56 -16.70 8.03
C PRO A 193 -6.27 -16.55 8.84
N TRP A 194 -5.24 -17.35 8.54
CA TRP A 194 -3.96 -17.25 9.23
C TRP A 194 -3.18 -15.98 8.88
N ASP A 195 -3.35 -15.44 7.67
CA ASP A 195 -2.64 -14.24 7.21
C ASP A 195 -3.16 -13.00 7.94
N ILE A 196 -4.47 -12.93 8.15
CA ILE A 196 -5.13 -11.89 8.94
C ILE A 196 -4.56 -11.82 10.36
N VAL A 197 -4.46 -12.97 11.04
CA VAL A 197 -3.90 -13.04 12.40
C VAL A 197 -2.42 -12.68 12.40
N ALA A 198 -1.64 -13.26 11.48
CA ALA A 198 -0.22 -12.99 11.37
C ALA A 198 0.08 -11.51 11.09
N ASN A 199 -0.79 -10.82 10.36
CA ASN A 199 -0.69 -9.38 10.11
C ASN A 199 -0.81 -8.56 11.40
N SER A 200 -1.85 -8.85 12.19
CA SER A 200 -2.08 -8.17 13.47
C SER A 200 -0.92 -8.43 14.43
N GLU A 201 -0.45 -9.67 14.51
CA GLU A 201 0.69 -10.06 15.36
C GLU A 201 2.04 -9.48 14.90
N ALA A 202 2.18 -9.09 13.62
CA ALA A 202 3.38 -8.47 13.08
C ALA A 202 3.50 -6.97 13.41
N GLN A 203 2.43 -6.33 13.91
CA GLN A 203 2.43 -4.89 14.20
C GLN A 203 3.54 -4.42 15.13
N PRO A 204 3.79 -5.08 16.29
CA PRO A 204 4.86 -4.65 17.18
C PRO A 204 6.23 -4.73 16.49
N SER A 205 6.48 -5.77 15.67
CA SER A 205 7.76 -5.88 14.95
C SER A 205 7.88 -4.88 13.81
N ILE A 206 6.79 -4.54 13.11
CA ILE A 206 6.79 -3.48 12.09
C ILE A 206 7.11 -2.13 12.74
N LYS A 207 6.47 -1.81 13.87
CA LYS A 207 6.73 -0.58 14.62
C LYS A 207 8.19 -0.50 15.07
N ASN A 208 8.72 -1.57 15.65
CA ASN A 208 10.12 -1.63 16.09
C ASN A 208 11.09 -1.49 14.90
N TRP A 209 10.76 -2.10 13.76
CA TRP A 209 11.56 -1.97 12.55
C TRP A 209 11.60 -0.53 12.04
N LEU A 210 10.45 0.13 11.90
CA LEU A 210 10.39 1.54 11.50
C LEU A 210 11.16 2.44 12.48
N GLN A 211 10.99 2.22 13.79
CA GLN A 211 11.74 2.95 14.82
C GLN A 211 13.25 2.75 14.70
N SER A 212 13.72 1.55 14.34
CA SER A 212 15.15 1.29 14.09
C SER A 212 15.70 2.07 12.89
N LYS A 213 14.82 2.54 11.99
CA LYS A 213 15.14 3.45 10.87
C LYS A 213 14.93 4.92 11.22
N GLY A 214 14.63 5.24 12.48
CA GLY A 214 14.33 6.60 12.92
C GLY A 214 12.95 7.11 12.51
N ILE A 215 12.03 6.20 12.14
CA ILE A 215 10.69 6.54 11.67
C ILE A 215 9.66 6.27 12.76
N GLU A 216 8.91 7.29 13.14
CA GLU A 216 7.79 7.14 14.08
C GLU A 216 6.55 6.59 13.36
N LEU A 217 5.86 5.61 13.96
CA LEU A 217 4.59 5.08 13.44
C LEU A 217 3.43 5.41 14.38
N ASN A 218 2.43 6.09 13.85
CA ASN A 218 1.17 6.45 14.48
C ASN A 218 -0.01 5.81 13.73
N VAL A 219 -0.89 5.10 14.43
CA VAL A 219 -2.10 4.48 13.85
C VAL A 219 -3.32 5.24 14.34
N LYS A 220 -4.14 5.75 13.42
CA LYS A 220 -5.43 6.39 13.70
C LYS A 220 -6.57 5.54 13.13
N SER A 221 -7.54 5.25 13.99
CA SER A 221 -8.72 4.38 13.75
C SER A 221 -9.99 4.97 14.37
#